data_AF-A0A378YBU7-F1
#
_entry.id   AF-A0A378YBU7-F1
#
_cell.length_a   1.000
_cell.length_b   1.000
_cell.length_c   1.000
_cell.angle_alpha   90.00
_cell.angle_beta   90.00
_cell.angle_gamma   90.00
#
_symmetry.space_group_name_H-M   'P 1'
#
loop_
_entity.id
_entity.type
_entity.pdbx_description
1 polymer ?
#
loop_
_entity_poly.entity_id
_entity_poly.type
_entity_poly.pdbx_seq_one_letter_code
_entity_poly.pdbx_strand_id
1 'polypeptide(L)' 'MAIHLPAGFDAATIAQIISHASFRWAAEHPHEAMQAHRECRVGQCLTKTIAYKKLVGDGKLVPAGWPA' A
#
# COMPACT_ATOMS: atom_id res chain seq x y z
N MET A 1 -3.05 6.57 8.52
CA MET A 1 -2.82 5.12 8.64
C MET A 1 -1.31 4.87 8.64
N ALA A 2 -0.73 4.52 9.78
CA ALA A 2 0.68 4.16 9.90
C ALA A 2 0.84 2.64 9.75
N ILE A 3 1.91 2.20 9.08
CA ILE A 3 2.28 0.77 9.03
C ILE A 3 3.19 0.52 10.23
N HIS A 4 2.78 -0.33 11.16
CA HIS A 4 3.59 -0.67 12.32
C HIS A 4 4.62 -1.72 11.93
N LEU A 5 5.89 -1.32 11.94
CA LEU A 5 7.03 -2.23 11.81
C LEU A 5 7.41 -2.75 13.21
N PRO A 6 7.71 -4.05 13.36
CA PRO A 6 8.24 -4.60 14.61
C PRO A 6 9.54 -3.91 15.05
N ALA A 7 9.79 -3.86 16.35
CA ALA A 7 11.06 -3.36 16.86
C ALA A 7 12.23 -4.25 16.37
N GLY A 8 13.31 -3.63 15.88
CA GLY A 8 14.51 -4.34 15.40
C GLY A 8 14.71 -4.38 13.88
N PHE A 9 13.81 -3.78 13.08
CA PHE A 9 14.07 -3.57 11.65
C PHE A 9 15.10 -2.46 11.43
N ASP A 10 16.22 -2.79 10.79
CA ASP A 10 17.20 -1.80 10.36
C ASP A 10 16.80 -1.11 9.04
N ALA A 11 17.45 0.01 8.73
CA ALA A 11 17.16 0.78 7.52
C ALA A 11 17.36 -0.03 6.22
N ALA A 12 18.30 -0.98 6.22
CA ALA A 12 18.59 -1.84 5.08
C ALA A 12 17.45 -2.83 4.81
N THR A 13 16.89 -3.42 5.87
CA THR A 13 15.75 -4.33 5.77
C THR A 13 14.49 -3.56 5.35
N ILE A 14 14.31 -2.33 5.84
CA ILE A 14 13.23 -1.44 5.38
C ILE A 14 13.40 -1.13 3.88
N ALA A 15 14.61 -0.82 3.43
CA ALA A 15 14.90 -0.58 2.02
C ALA A 15 14.63 -1.84 1.16
N GLN A 16 15.01 -3.03 1.63
CA GLN A 16 14.71 -4.29 0.94
C GLN A 16 13.21 -4.55 0.84
N ILE A 17 12.47 -4.36 1.94
CA ILE A 17 11.02 -4.43 1.98
C ILE A 17 10.44 -3.47 0.94
N ILE A 18 10.81 -2.19 0.96
CA ILE A 18 10.32 -1.19 -0.01
C ILE A 18 10.68 -1.58 -1.46
N SER A 19 11.87 -2.14 -1.69
CA SER A 19 12.35 -2.56 -3.01
C SER A 19 11.70 -3.85 -3.52
N HIS A 20 10.91 -4.54 -2.69
CA HIS A 20 10.31 -5.81 -3.04
C HIS A 20 9.44 -5.66 -4.29
N ALA A 21 9.60 -6.59 -5.24
CA ALA A 21 8.99 -6.50 -6.57
C ALA A 21 7.47 -6.32 -6.52
N SER A 22 6.80 -6.94 -5.54
CA SER A 22 5.35 -6.82 -5.35
C SER A 22 4.89 -5.41 -4.96
N PHE A 23 5.74 -4.62 -4.30
CA PHE A 23 5.40 -3.25 -3.89
C PHE A 23 5.60 -2.25 -5.02
N ARG A 24 6.66 -2.43 -5.80
CA ARG A 24 6.84 -1.68 -7.05
C ARG A 24 5.69 -1.96 -8.00
N TRP A 25 5.38 -3.24 -8.21
CA TRP A 25 4.23 -3.64 -9.03
C TRP A 25 2.92 -3.02 -8.53
N ALA A 26 2.67 -2.98 -7.21
CA ALA A 26 1.47 -2.35 -6.66
C ALA A 26 1.40 -0.83 -6.88
N ALA A 27 2.54 -0.14 -6.98
CA ALA A 27 2.58 1.28 -7.31
C ALA A 27 2.35 1.54 -8.81
N GLU A 28 2.80 0.62 -9.67
CA GLU A 28 2.63 0.67 -11.14
C GLU A 28 1.23 0.22 -11.58
N HIS A 29 0.65 -0.79 -10.91
CA HIS A 29 -0.63 -1.43 -11.21
C HIS A 29 -1.61 -1.38 -10.02
N PRO A 30 -1.95 -0.19 -9.49
CA PRO A 30 -2.64 -0.10 -8.22
C PRO A 30 -4.09 -0.62 -8.24
N HIS A 31 -4.80 -0.54 -9.37
CA HIS A 31 -6.13 -1.14 -9.49
C HIS A 31 -6.09 -2.66 -9.41
N GLU A 32 -5.15 -3.29 -10.12
CA GLU A 32 -4.95 -4.75 -10.09
C GLU A 32 -4.53 -5.21 -8.69
N ALA A 33 -3.61 -4.49 -8.04
CA ALA A 33 -3.19 -4.79 -6.68
C ALA A 33 -4.34 -4.73 -5.68
N MET A 34 -5.26 -3.76 -5.81
CA MET A 34 -6.47 -3.70 -4.96
C MET A 34 -7.40 -4.89 -5.18
N GLN A 35 -7.51 -5.39 -6.42
CA GLN A 35 -8.33 -6.55 -6.76
C GLN A 35 -7.68 -7.86 -6.31
N ALA A 36 -6.39 -8.07 -6.57
CA ALA A 36 -5.63 -9.24 -6.14
C ALA A 36 -5.63 -9.38 -4.61
N HIS A 37 -5.62 -8.25 -3.90
CA HIS A 37 -5.69 -8.20 -2.44
C HIS A 37 -7.09 -7.77 -1.95
N ARG A 38 -8.17 -8.19 -2.63
CA ARG A 38 -9.54 -7.78 -2.28
C ARG A 38 -9.89 -8.07 -0.82
N GLU A 39 -9.50 -9.23 -0.30
CA GLU A 39 -9.81 -9.67 1.07
C GLU A 39 -8.88 -9.05 2.13
N CYS A 40 -7.74 -8.52 1.72
CA CYS A 40 -6.81 -7.89 2.66
C CYS A 40 -7.34 -6.53 3.14
N ARG A 41 -6.83 -6.05 4.29
CA ARG A 41 -7.14 -4.72 4.82
C ARG A 41 -6.04 -3.71 4.51
N VAL A 42 -6.43 -2.47 4.16
CA VAL A 42 -5.52 -1.32 4.07
C VAL A 42 -4.91 -1.09 5.46
N GLY A 43 -3.61 -0.78 5.51
CA GLY A 43 -2.82 -0.63 6.74
C GLY A 43 -2.28 -1.95 7.34
N GLN A 44 -2.76 -3.11 6.89
CA GLN A 44 -2.26 -4.43 7.32
C GLN A 44 -1.52 -5.14 6.19
N CYS A 45 -2.05 -5.09 4.97
CA CYS A 45 -1.35 -5.57 3.78
C CYS A 45 -0.59 -4.41 3.14
N LEU A 46 0.75 -4.51 3.10
CA LEU A 46 1.63 -3.51 2.48
C LEU A 46 1.26 -3.26 1.02
N THR A 47 1.12 -4.31 0.21
CA THR A 47 0.74 -4.23 -1.21
C THR A 47 -0.56 -3.44 -1.42
N LYS A 48 -1.63 -3.80 -0.69
CA LYS A 48 -2.92 -3.08 -0.76
C LYS A 48 -2.81 -1.64 -0.27
N THR A 49 -1.98 -1.39 0.74
CA THR A 49 -1.79 -0.05 1.30
C THR A 49 -1.08 0.87 0.33
N ILE A 50 -0.07 0.37 -0.38
CA ILE A 50 0.66 1.11 -1.41
C ILE A 50 -0.30 1.46 -2.56
N ALA A 51 -1.04 0.47 -3.06
CA ALA A 51 -2.02 0.66 -4.11
C ALA A 51 -3.11 1.68 -3.72
N TYR A 52 -3.66 1.56 -2.50
CA TYR A 52 -4.63 2.51 -1.95
C TYR A 52 -4.06 3.94 -1.92
N LYS A 53 -2.87 4.14 -1.36
CA LYS A 53 -2.24 5.46 -1.27
C LYS A 53 -2.00 6.07 -2.65
N LYS A 54 -1.58 5.24 -3.62
CA LYS A 54 -1.37 5.69 -5.00
C LYS A 54 -2.68 6.17 -5.63
N LEU A 55 -3.76 5.39 -5.52
CA LEU A 55 -5.05 5.77 -6.11
C LEU A 55 -5.66 7.00 -5.44
N VAL A 56 -5.54 7.15 -4.12
CA VAL A 56 -5.99 8.36 -3.41
C VAL A 56 -5.16 9.57 -3.84
N GLY A 57 -3.83 9.44 -3.89
CA GLY A 57 -2.95 10.52 -4.33
C GLY A 57 -3.19 10.95 -5.78
N ASP A 58 -3.57 10.01 -6.65
CA ASP A 58 -3.93 10.26 -8.05
C ASP A 58 -5.39 10.74 -8.23
N GLY A 59 -6.18 10.85 -7.15
CA GLY A 59 -7.60 11.23 -7.22
C GLY A 59 -8.52 10.17 -7.85
N LYS A 60 -8.04 8.92 -8.00
CA LYS A 60 -8.76 7.78 -8.61
C LYS A 60 -9.50 6.91 -7.61
N LEU A 61 -9.39 7.23 -6.33
CA LEU A 61 -10.11 6.59 -5.23
C LEU A 61 -10.47 7.65 -4.20
N VAL A 62 -11.76 7.77 -3.92
CA VAL A 62 -12.27 8.65 -2.86
C VAL A 62 -12.44 7.81 -1.59
N PRO A 63 -11.72 8.13 -0.49
CA PRO A 63 -11.92 7.46 0.79
C PRO A 63 -13.36 7.63 1.29
N ALA A 64 -13.91 6.58 1.92
CA ALA A 64 -15.20 6.70 2.58
C ALA A 64 -15.14 7.81 3.65
N GLY A 65 -16.08 8.76 3.60
CA GLY A 65 -16.16 9.90 4.52
C GLY A 65 -15.52 11.20 4.01
N TRP A 66 -15.03 11.25 2.76
CA TRP A 66 -14.75 12.53 2.11
C TRP A 66 -16.06 13.24 1.72
N PRO A 67 -16.17 14.57 1.92
CA PRO A 67 -17.32 15.31 1.42
C PRO A 67 -17.37 15.19 -0.11
N ALA A 68 -18.56 14.85 -0.63
CA ALA A 68 -18.82 14.76 -2.06
C ALA A 68 -18.73 16.14 -2.75
#